data_AF-A0A2N2CXR4-F1
#
_entry.id   AF-A0A2N2CXR4-F1
#
_cell.length_a   1.000
_cell.length_b   1.000
_cell.length_c   1.000
_cell.angle_alpha   90.00
_cell.angle_beta   90.00
_cell.angle_gamma   90.00
#
_symmetry.space_group_name_H-M   'P 1'
#
loop_
_entity.id
_entity.type
_entity.pdbx_description
1 polymer ?
#
loop_
_entity_poly.entity_id
_entity_poly.type
_entity_poly.pdbx_seq_one_letter_code
_entity_poly.pdbx_strand_id
1 'polypeptide(L)'
;MKNEMNERCKSVLKDYRERAGFKQEEAAQRLNISSHTLYNYETAHVTRRNMPPDEIVLKMTELYINDDDPVRERMKRDYMKIQHLSESNLVFGSMFLNVMPRDLPTAFLMHQIEHEDVKRLEEPMRRVIIDNKIDETEADFAGLFAKEVMECAVSSMNLVFSALERTVVAPAKNHEKVPIENKKIINKVRVVNYESKRLCIGR
;
A
#
# COMPACT_ATOMS: atom_id res chain seq x y z
N MET A 1 -11.04 29.41 13.10
CA MET A 1 -11.74 28.11 13.16
C MET A 1 -12.66 27.91 11.94
N LYS A 2 -12.11 27.66 10.74
CA LYS A 2 -12.92 27.44 9.53
C LYS A 2 -12.42 26.32 8.60
N ASN A 3 -11.50 25.46 9.04
CA ASN A 3 -10.86 24.46 8.17
C ASN A 3 -10.98 22.99 8.61
N GLU A 4 -11.67 22.65 9.70
CA GLU A 4 -11.66 21.26 10.20
C GLU A 4 -12.85 20.39 9.74
N MET A 5 -13.81 20.98 9.02
CA MET A 5 -15.06 20.26 8.65
C MET A 5 -15.08 19.69 7.24
N ASN A 6 -14.05 19.91 6.41
CA ASN A 6 -14.01 19.50 5.00
C ASN A 6 -13.11 18.28 4.72
N GLU A 7 -12.35 17.82 5.71
CA GLU A 7 -11.41 16.69 5.59
C GLU A 7 -12.09 15.32 5.69
N ARG A 8 -13.36 15.25 6.14
CA ARG A 8 -14.07 13.97 6.35
C ARG A 8 -14.81 13.42 5.12
N CYS A 9 -14.69 14.08 3.96
CA CYS A 9 -15.48 13.75 2.77
C CYS A 9 -14.65 13.60 1.48
N LYS A 10 -13.37 13.22 1.58
CA LYS A 10 -12.56 12.85 0.42
C LYS A 10 -12.44 11.32 0.34
N SER A 11 -12.64 10.75 -0.84
CA SER A 11 -12.29 9.35 -1.09
C SER A 11 -10.77 9.21 -1.26
N VAL A 12 -10.25 8.01 -1.00
CA VAL A 12 -8.84 7.67 -1.30
C VAL A 12 -8.42 8.07 -2.71
N LEU A 13 -9.30 7.89 -3.70
CA LEU A 13 -9.00 8.20 -5.11
C LEU A 13 -8.69 9.68 -5.33
N LYS A 14 -9.43 10.56 -4.65
CA LYS A 14 -9.21 12.01 -4.71
C LYS A 14 -7.86 12.39 -4.12
N ASP A 15 -7.51 11.80 -2.99
CA ASP A 15 -6.25 12.09 -2.29
C ASP A 15 -5.05 11.70 -3.15
N TYR A 16 -5.11 10.53 -3.81
CA TYR A 16 -4.05 10.12 -4.73
C TYR A 16 -3.93 11.04 -5.94
N ARG A 17 -5.05 11.49 -6.53
CA ARG A 17 -5.02 12.46 -7.63
C ARG A 17 -4.35 13.77 -7.21
N GLU A 18 -4.75 14.31 -6.05
CA GLU A 18 -4.20 15.56 -5.51
C GLU A 18 -2.70 15.43 -5.22
N ARG A 19 -2.26 14.31 -4.63
CA ARG A 19 -0.84 14.01 -4.38
C ARG A 19 -0.02 13.88 -5.66
N ALA A 20 -0.62 13.34 -6.72
CA ALA A 20 0.00 13.25 -8.04
C ALA A 20 0.07 14.60 -8.78
N GLY A 21 -0.53 15.67 -8.21
CA GLY A 21 -0.52 17.02 -8.78
C GLY A 21 -1.52 17.23 -9.92
N PHE A 22 -2.44 16.30 -10.15
CA PHE A 22 -3.41 16.41 -11.23
C PHE A 22 -4.64 17.23 -10.82
N LYS A 23 -5.04 18.15 -11.71
CA LYS A 23 -6.38 18.74 -11.66
C LYS A 23 -7.42 17.69 -12.07
N GLN A 24 -8.66 17.85 -11.61
CA GLN A 24 -9.74 16.91 -11.91
C GLN A 24 -10.00 16.82 -13.42
N GLU A 25 -10.02 17.94 -14.14
CA GLU A 25 -10.24 17.97 -15.58
C GLU A 25 -9.11 17.29 -16.35
N GLU A 26 -7.87 17.48 -15.91
CA GLU A 26 -6.71 16.85 -16.52
C GLU A 26 -6.73 15.33 -16.33
N ALA A 27 -7.02 14.87 -15.11
CA ALA A 27 -7.15 13.45 -14.82
C ALA A 27 -8.30 12.81 -15.61
N ALA A 28 -9.46 13.46 -15.65
CA ALA A 28 -10.62 12.98 -16.40
C ALA A 28 -10.31 12.82 -17.90
N GLN A 29 -9.60 13.80 -18.48
CA GLN A 29 -9.15 13.73 -19.87
C GLN A 29 -8.20 12.54 -20.10
N ARG A 30 -7.21 12.33 -19.22
CA ARG A 30 -6.27 11.20 -19.34
C ARG A 30 -6.93 9.83 -19.13
N LEU A 31 -7.99 9.78 -18.31
CA LEU A 31 -8.79 8.58 -18.07
C LEU A 31 -9.87 8.34 -19.14
N ASN A 32 -10.05 9.27 -20.09
CA ASN A 32 -11.10 9.25 -21.11
C ASN A 32 -12.51 9.16 -20.52
N ILE A 33 -12.78 9.91 -19.45
CA ILE A 33 -14.11 10.04 -18.82
C ILE A 33 -14.48 11.51 -18.67
N SER A 34 -15.75 11.81 -18.37
CA SER A 34 -16.15 13.19 -18.11
C SER A 34 -15.64 13.66 -16.74
N SER A 35 -15.31 14.95 -16.59
CA SER A 35 -14.93 15.53 -15.29
C SER A 35 -16.02 15.31 -14.23
N HIS A 36 -17.29 15.27 -14.64
CA HIS A 36 -18.42 14.98 -13.75
C HIS A 36 -18.43 13.52 -13.29
N THR A 37 -18.11 12.57 -14.18
CA THR A 37 -17.95 11.16 -13.83
C THR A 37 -16.83 10.97 -12.81
N LEU A 38 -15.67 11.59 -13.05
CA LEU A 38 -14.55 11.54 -12.12
C LEU A 38 -14.92 12.14 -10.76
N TYR A 39 -15.61 13.28 -10.74
CA TYR A 39 -16.12 13.88 -9.50
C TYR A 39 -16.94 12.88 -8.69
N ASN A 40 -17.88 12.18 -9.33
CA ASN A 40 -18.75 11.21 -8.66
C ASN A 40 -17.95 10.05 -8.04
N TYR A 41 -16.94 9.53 -8.75
CA TYR A 41 -16.03 8.50 -8.22
C TYR A 41 -15.20 8.99 -7.03
N GLU A 42 -14.86 10.27 -7.01
CA GLU A 42 -14.01 10.87 -5.99
C GLU A 42 -14.76 11.35 -4.74
N THR A 43 -16.09 11.35 -4.76
CA THR A 43 -16.91 11.75 -3.61
C THR A 43 -16.99 10.66 -2.54
N ALA A 44 -16.95 11.04 -1.25
CA ALA A 44 -16.95 10.11 -0.11
C ALA A 44 -18.23 9.25 0.05
N HIS A 45 -19.27 9.51 -0.74
CA HIS A 45 -20.48 8.68 -0.78
C HIS A 45 -20.43 7.75 -1.99
N VAL A 46 -19.58 6.73 -1.91
CA VAL A 46 -19.58 5.65 -2.89
C VAL A 46 -20.86 4.82 -2.69
N THR A 47 -21.92 5.25 -3.36
CA THR A 47 -23.11 4.41 -3.57
C THR A 47 -22.82 3.44 -4.72
N ARG A 48 -23.58 2.33 -4.83
CA ARG A 48 -23.45 1.41 -5.98
C ARG A 48 -23.51 2.10 -7.35
N ARG A 49 -24.15 3.27 -7.45
CA ARG A 49 -24.29 4.05 -8.70
C ARG A 49 -23.05 4.90 -9.03
N ASN A 50 -22.24 5.22 -8.03
CA ASN A 50 -21.04 6.06 -8.17
C ASN A 50 -19.76 5.26 -7.90
N MET A 51 -19.83 3.93 -7.89
CA MET A 51 -18.66 3.07 -7.80
C MET A 51 -17.88 3.14 -9.11
N PRO A 52 -16.59 3.53 -9.10
CA PRO A 52 -15.76 3.42 -10.29
C PRO A 52 -15.66 1.95 -10.71
N PRO A 53 -15.79 1.64 -12.01
CA PRO A 53 -15.45 0.32 -12.53
C PRO A 53 -13.99 -0.02 -12.22
N ASP A 54 -13.69 -1.29 -11.95
CA ASP A 54 -12.34 -1.75 -11.61
C ASP A 54 -11.30 -1.32 -12.65
N GLU A 55 -11.64 -1.38 -13.94
CA GLU A 55 -10.77 -0.93 -15.04
C GLU A 55 -10.38 0.55 -14.92
N ILE A 56 -11.30 1.40 -14.43
CA ILE A 56 -11.02 2.82 -14.20
C ILE A 56 -10.11 2.97 -12.98
N VAL A 57 -10.34 2.23 -11.90
CA VAL A 57 -9.48 2.24 -10.71
C VAL A 57 -8.05 1.80 -11.07
N LEU A 58 -7.90 0.77 -11.91
CA LEU A 58 -6.59 0.33 -12.39
C LEU A 58 -5.87 1.44 -13.19
N LYS A 59 -6.58 2.09 -14.13
CA LYS A 59 -6.01 3.25 -14.87
C LYS A 59 -5.66 4.42 -13.95
N MET A 60 -6.46 4.67 -12.91
CA MET A 60 -6.14 5.68 -11.89
C MET A 60 -4.85 5.33 -11.15
N THR A 61 -4.64 4.06 -10.78
CA THR A 61 -3.39 3.65 -10.11
C THR A 61 -2.17 3.82 -11.01
N GLU A 62 -2.30 3.60 -12.31
CA GLU A 62 -1.24 3.85 -13.29
C GLU A 62 -0.96 5.35 -13.46
N LEU A 63 -2.02 6.16 -13.47
CA LEU A 63 -1.90 7.61 -13.68
C LEU A 63 -1.37 8.34 -12.44
N TYR A 64 -1.87 8.00 -11.24
CA TYR A 64 -1.59 8.74 -10.02
C TYR A 64 -0.32 8.29 -9.31
N ILE A 65 0.14 7.05 -9.57
CA ILE A 65 1.37 6.53 -8.98
C ILE A 65 2.48 6.53 -10.02
N ASN A 66 3.47 7.39 -9.78
CA ASN A 66 4.73 7.42 -10.48
C ASN A 66 5.86 7.50 -9.46
N ASP A 67 6.82 6.59 -9.55
CA ASP A 67 7.95 6.51 -8.64
C ASP A 67 9.18 6.00 -9.41
N ASP A 68 10.35 6.59 -9.16
CA ASP A 68 11.61 6.24 -9.84
C ASP A 68 12.06 4.79 -9.54
N ASP A 69 11.60 4.23 -8.42
CA ASP A 69 11.89 2.85 -8.04
C ASP A 69 10.71 1.94 -8.43
N PRO A 70 10.89 0.99 -9.37
CA PRO A 70 9.80 0.15 -9.88
C PRO A 70 9.20 -0.78 -8.82
N VAL A 71 9.97 -1.17 -7.79
CA VAL A 71 9.46 -1.99 -6.70
C VAL A 71 8.55 -1.15 -5.81
N ARG A 72 9.00 0.07 -5.47
CA ARG A 72 8.23 1.01 -4.66
C ARG A 72 6.97 1.48 -5.40
N GLU A 73 7.09 1.72 -6.70
CA GLU A 73 5.97 2.07 -7.59
C GLU A 73 4.88 0.99 -7.54
N ARG A 74 5.26 -0.28 -7.75
CA ARG A 74 4.35 -1.42 -7.68
C ARG A 74 3.66 -1.50 -6.31
N MET A 75 4.43 -1.35 -5.23
CA MET A 75 3.90 -1.38 -3.87
C MET A 75 2.91 -0.23 -3.60
N LYS A 76 3.20 0.99 -4.06
CA LYS A 76 2.28 2.14 -3.94
C LYS A 76 1.00 1.94 -4.74
N ARG A 77 1.08 1.35 -5.94
CA ARG A 77 -0.10 0.98 -6.74
C ARG A 77 -0.97 -0.04 -6.02
N ASP A 78 -0.36 -1.09 -5.48
CA ASP A 78 -1.09 -2.12 -4.74
C ASP A 78 -1.70 -1.55 -3.45
N TYR A 79 -0.99 -0.64 -2.78
CA TYR A 79 -1.50 0.04 -1.60
C TYR A 79 -2.75 0.90 -1.91
N MET A 80 -2.72 1.70 -2.97
CA MET A 80 -3.89 2.47 -3.41
C MET A 80 -5.10 1.57 -3.67
N LYS A 81 -4.91 0.39 -4.29
CA LYS A 81 -6.00 -0.58 -4.53
C LYS A 81 -6.56 -1.13 -3.23
N ILE A 82 -5.69 -1.49 -2.28
CA ILE A 82 -6.10 -2.01 -0.96
C ILE A 82 -6.91 -0.95 -0.20
N GLN A 83 -6.46 0.30 -0.21
CA GLN A 83 -7.20 1.40 0.41
C GLN A 83 -8.57 1.62 -0.25
N HIS A 84 -8.62 1.62 -1.60
CA HIS A 84 -9.87 1.71 -2.31
C HIS A 84 -10.83 0.58 -1.93
N LEU A 85 -10.37 -0.68 -1.94
CA LEU A 85 -11.20 -1.83 -1.56
C LEU A 85 -11.65 -1.78 -0.10
N SER A 86 -10.80 -1.29 0.80
CA SER A 86 -11.14 -1.11 2.22
C SER A 86 -12.26 -0.09 2.41
N GLU A 87 -12.32 0.96 1.58
CA GLU A 87 -13.39 1.96 1.62
C GLU A 87 -14.66 1.50 0.87
N SER A 88 -14.49 0.78 -0.24
CA SER A 88 -15.56 0.55 -1.22
C SER A 88 -16.24 -0.81 -1.07
N ASN A 89 -15.59 -1.80 -0.43
CA ASN A 89 -16.09 -3.16 -0.29
C ASN A 89 -16.21 -3.55 1.20
N LEU A 90 -17.45 -3.73 1.68
CA LEU A 90 -17.75 -4.07 3.07
C LEU A 90 -17.15 -5.40 3.53
N VAL A 91 -17.10 -6.40 2.65
CA VAL A 91 -16.51 -7.72 2.99
C VAL A 91 -15.01 -7.55 3.18
N PHE A 92 -14.34 -6.92 2.23
CA PHE A 92 -12.91 -6.65 2.30
C PHE A 92 -12.56 -5.77 3.51
N GLY A 93 -13.31 -4.68 3.73
CA GLY A 93 -13.14 -3.79 4.88
C GLY A 93 -13.30 -4.53 6.20
N SER A 94 -14.28 -5.45 6.33
CA SER A 94 -14.47 -6.24 7.55
C SER A 94 -13.35 -7.24 7.84
N MET A 95 -12.62 -7.70 6.82
CA MET A 95 -11.47 -8.59 6.99
C MET A 95 -10.20 -7.83 7.40
N PHE A 96 -10.08 -6.56 7.00
CA PHE A 96 -8.86 -5.74 7.18
C PHE A 96 -9.12 -4.46 7.99
N LEU A 97 -10.06 -4.50 8.94
CA LEU A 97 -10.57 -3.37 9.75
C LEU A 97 -9.50 -2.50 10.44
N ASN A 98 -8.25 -2.97 10.53
CA ASN A 98 -7.18 -2.36 11.31
C ASN A 98 -5.91 -1.98 10.51
N VAL A 99 -5.98 -1.95 9.17
CA VAL A 99 -4.83 -1.53 8.36
C VAL A 99 -4.79 0.01 8.25
N MET A 100 -4.44 0.67 9.35
CA MET A 100 -4.31 2.12 9.44
C MET A 100 -2.82 2.52 9.53
N PRO A 101 -2.31 3.37 8.62
CA PRO A 101 -0.96 3.88 8.72
C PRO A 101 -0.74 4.61 10.05
N ARG A 102 0.21 4.12 10.84
CA ARG A 102 0.70 4.78 12.05
C ARG A 102 1.94 5.61 11.73
N ASP A 103 2.45 6.36 12.70
CA ASP A 103 3.85 6.81 12.61
C ASP A 103 4.80 5.61 12.49
N LEU A 104 5.89 5.80 11.76
CA LEU A 104 6.80 4.70 11.42
C LEU A 104 7.39 4.02 12.68
N PRO A 105 7.83 4.74 13.73
CA PRO A 105 8.23 4.13 14.99
C PRO A 105 7.14 3.25 15.61
N THR A 106 5.91 3.76 15.74
CA THR A 106 4.81 2.98 16.32
C THR A 106 4.48 1.76 15.46
N ALA A 107 4.43 1.90 14.14
CA ALA A 107 4.17 0.78 13.24
C ALA A 107 5.24 -0.31 13.35
N PHE A 108 6.50 0.09 13.49
CA PHE A 108 7.63 -0.83 13.67
C PHE A 108 7.55 -1.57 15.00
N LEU A 109 7.30 -0.86 16.11
CA LEU A 109 7.18 -1.47 17.44
C LEU A 109 5.99 -2.43 17.52
N MET A 110 4.82 -2.04 16.99
CA MET A 110 3.65 -2.92 16.93
C MET A 110 3.97 -4.19 16.14
N HIS A 111 4.61 -4.06 14.98
CA HIS A 111 5.02 -5.23 14.20
C HIS A 111 5.96 -6.16 14.98
N GLN A 112 6.90 -5.62 15.75
CA GLN A 112 7.79 -6.43 16.58
C GLN A 112 7.02 -7.22 17.65
N ILE A 113 6.03 -6.60 18.29
CA ILE A 113 5.17 -7.26 19.30
C ILE A 113 4.43 -8.44 18.66
N GLU A 114 3.67 -8.19 17.58
CA GLU A 114 2.89 -9.26 16.93
C GLU A 114 3.79 -10.39 16.38
N HIS A 115 4.97 -10.04 15.87
CA HIS A 115 5.94 -11.02 15.39
C HIS A 115 6.50 -11.88 16.54
N GLU A 116 6.70 -11.31 17.73
CA GLU A 116 7.09 -12.09 18.91
C GLU A 116 6.01 -13.06 19.36
N ASP A 117 4.73 -12.68 19.27
CA ASP A 117 3.61 -13.54 19.64
C ASP A 117 3.49 -14.75 18.71
N VAL A 118 3.62 -14.55 17.40
CA VAL A 118 3.73 -15.67 16.44
C VAL A 118 4.92 -16.58 16.77
N LYS A 119 6.09 -15.99 17.05
CA LYS A 119 7.32 -16.74 17.34
C LYS A 119 7.18 -17.60 18.60
N ARG A 120 6.45 -17.16 19.62
CA ARG A 120 6.19 -17.95 20.84
C ARG A 120 5.36 -19.20 20.55
N LEU A 121 4.49 -19.16 19.55
CA LEU A 121 3.59 -20.25 19.19
C LEU A 121 4.14 -21.18 18.09
N GLU A 122 5.19 -20.76 17.38
CA GLU A 122 5.76 -21.47 16.23
C GLU A 122 6.23 -22.90 16.57
N GLU A 123 6.96 -23.07 17.67
CA GLU A 123 7.50 -24.38 18.09
C GLU A 123 6.41 -25.39 18.45
N PRO A 124 5.41 -25.07 19.30
CA PRO A 124 4.30 -25.98 19.52
C PRO A 124 3.48 -26.25 18.25
N MET A 125 3.25 -25.23 17.41
CA MET A 125 2.47 -25.42 16.17
C MET A 125 3.16 -26.36 15.19
N ARG A 126 4.50 -26.35 15.12
CA ARG A 126 5.25 -27.34 14.33
C ARG A 126 4.87 -28.77 14.66
N ARG A 127 4.57 -29.09 15.93
CA ARG A 127 4.18 -30.44 16.33
C ARG A 127 2.77 -30.79 15.88
N VAL A 128 1.85 -29.83 15.94
CA VAL A 128 0.45 -29.96 15.49
C VAL A 128 0.38 -30.21 13.99
N ILE A 129 1.14 -29.48 13.17
CA ILE A 129 1.00 -29.55 11.70
C ILE A 129 1.68 -30.75 11.01
N ILE A 130 2.43 -31.58 11.74
CA ILE A 130 3.28 -32.64 11.14
C ILE A 130 2.45 -33.67 10.37
N ASP A 131 1.28 -34.02 10.88
CA ASP A 131 0.41 -35.04 10.26
C ASP A 131 -0.60 -34.47 9.26
N ASN A 132 -0.52 -33.15 9.01
CA ASN A 132 -1.40 -32.38 8.14
C ASN A 132 -2.89 -32.49 8.53
N LYS A 133 -3.17 -32.68 9.83
CA LYS A 133 -4.50 -32.67 10.41
C LYS A 133 -4.48 -31.80 11.67
N ILE A 134 -5.65 -31.27 12.02
CA ILE A 134 -5.86 -30.59 13.29
C ILE A 134 -7.02 -31.33 13.94
N ASP A 135 -6.75 -32.01 15.05
CA ASP A 135 -7.80 -32.70 15.79
C ASP A 135 -8.54 -31.77 16.77
N GLU A 136 -9.57 -32.29 17.43
CA GLU A 136 -10.38 -31.50 18.37
C GLU A 136 -9.59 -30.96 19.56
N THR A 137 -8.50 -31.64 19.96
CA THR A 137 -7.65 -31.20 21.07
C THR A 137 -6.66 -30.11 20.66
N GLU A 138 -6.34 -30.05 19.37
CA GLU A 138 -5.42 -29.08 18.77
C GLU A 138 -6.14 -27.85 18.22
N ALA A 139 -7.45 -27.94 17.96
CA ALA A 139 -8.25 -26.91 17.31
C ALA A 139 -8.15 -25.53 17.99
N ASP A 140 -8.24 -25.47 19.31
CA ASP A 140 -8.14 -24.22 20.07
C ASP A 140 -6.75 -23.57 19.92
N PHE A 141 -5.69 -24.39 20.01
CA PHE A 141 -4.32 -23.92 19.86
C PHE A 141 -4.04 -23.44 18.43
N ALA A 142 -4.49 -24.20 17.42
CA ALA A 142 -4.38 -23.82 16.02
C ALA A 142 -5.15 -22.54 15.71
N GLY A 143 -6.33 -22.35 16.33
CA GLY A 143 -7.11 -21.12 16.24
C GLY A 143 -6.37 -19.92 16.82
N LEU A 144 -5.73 -20.08 17.99
CA LEU A 144 -4.86 -19.05 18.57
C LEU A 144 -3.70 -18.71 17.64
N PHE A 145 -2.98 -19.73 17.13
CA PHE A 145 -1.89 -19.50 16.18
C PHE A 145 -2.34 -18.74 14.93
N ALA A 146 -3.47 -19.13 14.34
CA ALA A 146 -4.04 -18.46 13.17
C ALA A 146 -4.40 -16.99 13.47
N LYS A 147 -4.94 -16.71 14.66
CA LYS A 147 -5.22 -15.34 15.14
C LYS A 147 -3.94 -14.51 15.17
N GLU A 148 -2.89 -14.98 15.85
CA GLU A 148 -1.63 -14.24 16.00
C GLU A 148 -0.94 -14.03 14.63
N VAL A 149 -1.00 -15.03 13.73
CA VAL A 149 -0.49 -14.89 12.36
C VAL A 149 -1.23 -13.80 11.59
N MET A 150 -2.56 -13.73 11.72
CA MET A 150 -3.35 -12.68 11.08
C MET A 150 -3.04 -11.29 11.65
N GLU A 151 -2.89 -11.15 12.97
CA GLU A 151 -2.51 -9.90 13.63
C GLU A 151 -1.11 -9.44 13.18
N CYS A 152 -0.15 -10.37 13.09
CA CYS A 152 1.18 -10.11 12.55
C CYS A 152 1.16 -9.72 11.06
N ALA A 153 0.30 -10.33 10.24
CA ALA A 153 0.13 -9.95 8.83
C ALA A 153 -0.41 -8.52 8.70
N VAL A 154 -1.41 -8.15 9.52
CA VAL A 154 -1.97 -6.80 9.57
C VAL A 154 -0.94 -5.77 10.03
N SER A 155 -0.15 -6.07 11.07
CA SER A 155 0.91 -5.16 11.54
C SER A 155 2.04 -5.00 10.51
N SER A 156 2.37 -6.06 9.78
CA SER A 156 3.34 -6.02 8.68
C SER A 156 2.87 -5.10 7.55
N MET A 157 1.60 -5.19 7.15
CA MET A 157 1.02 -4.29 6.15
C MET A 157 1.04 -2.84 6.63
N ASN A 158 0.67 -2.59 7.89
CA ASN A 158 0.74 -1.26 8.48
C ASN A 158 2.15 -0.68 8.45
N LEU A 159 3.17 -1.48 8.78
CA LEU A 159 4.56 -1.06 8.72
C LEU A 159 4.99 -0.70 7.28
N VAL A 160 4.67 -1.56 6.31
CA VAL A 160 4.97 -1.31 4.90
C VAL A 160 4.31 -0.02 4.43
N PHE A 161 3.03 0.18 4.71
CA PHE A 161 2.29 1.37 4.28
C PHE A 161 2.77 2.64 4.97
N SER A 162 3.05 2.57 6.28
CA SER A 162 3.65 3.68 7.02
C SER A 162 5.03 4.08 6.48
N ALA A 163 5.82 3.13 5.98
CA ALA A 163 7.09 3.39 5.33
C ALA A 163 6.87 4.04 3.94
N LEU A 164 5.96 3.50 3.12
CA LEU A 164 5.65 4.02 1.78
C LEU A 164 5.17 5.48 1.82
N GLU A 165 4.27 5.83 2.74
CA GLU A 165 3.76 7.20 2.93
C GLU A 165 4.85 8.21 3.30
N ARG A 166 5.93 7.75 3.95
CA ARG A 166 7.03 8.61 4.42
C ARG A 166 8.24 8.62 3.50
N THR A 167 8.25 7.80 2.45
CA THR A 167 9.25 7.93 1.38
C THR A 167 8.94 9.18 0.55
N VAL A 168 9.69 10.25 0.83
CA VAL A 168 9.64 11.52 0.10
C VAL A 168 10.01 11.25 -1.36
N VAL A 169 9.07 11.48 -2.28
CA VAL A 169 9.39 11.66 -3.70
C VAL A 169 9.74 13.13 -3.88
N ALA A 170 10.91 13.41 -4.47
CA ALA A 170 11.23 14.76 -4.92
C ALA A 170 10.11 15.25 -5.85
N PRO A 171 9.73 16.55 -5.82
CA PRO A 171 8.64 17.05 -6.65
C PRO A 171 8.88 16.68 -8.11
N ALA A 172 7.86 16.09 -8.74
CA ALA A 172 7.90 15.69 -10.14
C ALA A 172 8.44 16.84 -10.98
N LYS A 173 9.57 16.63 -11.66
CA LYS A 173 10.03 17.56 -12.68
C LYS A 173 8.93 17.66 -13.73
N ASN A 174 8.48 18.87 -14.01
CA ASN A 174 7.57 19.18 -15.11
C ASN A 174 8.00 18.37 -16.34
N HIS A 175 7.17 17.42 -16.77
CA HIS A 175 7.42 16.66 -17.99
C HIS A 175 7.17 17.58 -19.18
N GLU A 176 8.18 18.36 -19.55
CA GLU A 176 8.31 18.89 -20.90
C GLU A 176 8.56 17.68 -21.81
N LYS A 177 7.66 17.49 -22.79
CA LYS A 177 7.65 16.34 -23.69
C LYS A 177 8.96 16.30 -24.50
N VAL A 178 9.75 15.23 -24.35
CA VAL A 178 10.86 14.93 -25.27
C VAL A 178 10.36 13.91 -26.31
N PRO A 179 10.51 14.16 -27.62
CA PRO A 179 10.07 13.21 -28.64
C PRO A 179 10.93 11.95 -28.62
N ILE A 180 10.29 10.80 -28.79
CA ILE A 180 10.94 9.49 -28.86
C ILE A 180 11.69 9.42 -30.21
N GLU A 181 13.01 9.57 -30.19
CA GLU A 181 13.88 9.15 -31.29
C GLU A 181 14.51 7.78 -30.98
N ASN A 182 14.18 6.82 -31.85
CA ASN A 182 14.67 5.45 -31.86
C ASN A 182 16.21 5.36 -31.96
N LYS A 183 16.95 5.03 -30.89
CA LYS A 183 18.31 4.47 -31.02
C LYS A 183 18.68 3.42 -29.96
N LYS A 184 18.88 2.19 -30.48
CA LYS A 184 19.72 1.05 -30.05
C LYS A 184 20.12 0.95 -28.57
N ILE A 185 19.60 -0.09 -27.92
CA ILE A 185 20.07 -0.64 -26.64
C ILE A 185 21.49 -1.20 -26.81
N ILE A 186 22.47 -0.60 -26.13
CA ILE A 186 23.77 -1.23 -25.87
C ILE A 186 23.82 -1.50 -24.37
N ASN A 187 23.73 -2.78 -24.00
CA ASN A 187 23.91 -3.25 -22.63
C ASN A 187 25.32 -2.90 -22.14
N LYS A 188 25.42 -2.02 -21.14
CA LYS A 188 26.61 -1.94 -20.27
C LYS A 188 26.24 -2.44 -18.88
N VAL A 189 26.73 -3.64 -18.59
CA VAL A 189 26.71 -4.26 -17.26
C VAL A 189 27.34 -3.30 -16.25
N ARG A 190 26.59 -2.96 -15.19
CA ARG A 190 27.12 -2.17 -14.08
C ARG A 190 27.61 -3.14 -13.01
N VAL A 191 28.93 -3.22 -12.85
CA VAL A 191 29.59 -3.95 -11.76
C VAL A 191 29.34 -3.18 -10.46
N VAL A 192 28.76 -3.84 -9.46
CA VAL A 192 28.58 -3.28 -8.10
C VAL A 192 29.70 -3.82 -7.23
N ASN A 193 30.60 -2.93 -6.77
CA ASN A 193 31.68 -3.26 -5.84
C ASN A 193 31.18 -3.04 -4.40
N TYR A 194 30.96 -4.12 -3.65
CA TYR A 194 30.67 -4.08 -2.21
C TYR A 194 31.95 -4.37 -1.44
N GLU A 195 32.79 -3.38 -1.16
CA GLU A 195 33.75 -3.51 -0.05
C GLU A 195 34.05 -2.17 0.64
N SER A 196 34.17 -2.29 1.97
CA SER A 196 34.90 -1.41 2.90
C SER A 196 34.17 -0.25 3.59
N LYS A 197 33.43 -0.59 4.66
CA LYS A 197 33.56 0.13 5.95
C LYS A 197 33.70 -0.89 7.08
N ARG A 198 34.95 -1.30 7.33
CA ARG A 198 35.34 -2.00 8.57
C ARG A 198 35.37 -0.98 9.71
N LEU A 199 34.60 -1.29 10.75
CA LEU A 199 34.91 -1.18 12.18
C LEU A 199 36.03 -0.19 12.57
N CYS A 200 35.63 0.92 13.18
CA CYS A 200 36.43 1.60 14.20
C CYS A 200 35.64 1.57 15.52
N ILE A 201 35.82 0.49 16.29
CA ILE A 201 35.54 0.51 17.73
C ILE A 201 36.89 0.76 18.40
N GLY A 202 37.09 2.00 18.84
CA GLY A 202 38.24 2.42 19.63
C GLY A 202 38.01 2.11 21.11
N ARG A 203 39.10 1.64 21.72
CA ARG A 203 39.32 1.24 23.12
C ARG A 203 38.79 2.22 24.17
#